data_AF-A0A0V1CLW2-F1
#
_entry.id   AF-A0A0V1CLW2-F1
#
_cell.length_a   1.000
_cell.length_b   1.000
_cell.length_c   1.000
_cell.angle_alpha   90.00
_cell.angle_beta   90.00
_cell.angle_gamma   90.00
#
_symmetry.space_group_name_H-M   'P 1'
#
loop_
_entity.id
_entity.type
_entity.pdbx_description
1 polymer ?
#
loop_
_entity_poly.entity_id
_entity_poly.type
_entity_poly.pdbx_seq_one_letter_code
_entity_poly.pdbx_strand_id
1 'polypeptide(L)'
;MKVIEEIISVLERAEKHELYFNNFFASYNILEKVSGKMIRATGTIRNSRTRKIPIMPVDEVKKKYRGFFDHVCNSTVYVCRWNDNAVVTLASNHLTHHPIGSVQRYSQSQKKHVKIRMPEIVRRYNTSMGGVDILDKLLSSYRPRLRSKKWWWNLFSNALNLAFVAAWQLHRELHKDSSTALSHLDFRRDVTTQLLRAKPHLTIWTGRRAHPPETLRIT
;
A
#
# COMPACT_ATOMS: atom_id res chain seq x y z
N MET A 1 4.55 -9.23 14.35
CA MET A 1 3.80 -10.40 13.82
C MET A 1 2.31 -10.20 13.98
N LYS A 2 1.81 -9.89 15.19
CA LYS A 2 0.38 -9.63 15.47
C LYS A 2 -0.37 -8.83 14.39
N VAL A 3 0.16 -7.67 13.99
CA VAL A 3 -0.44 -6.83 12.94
C VAL A 3 -0.69 -7.56 11.62
N ILE A 4 0.26 -8.38 11.16
CA ILE A 4 0.11 -9.12 9.89
C ILE A 4 -0.96 -10.21 10.05
N GLU A 5 -1.01 -10.87 11.20
CA GLU A 5 -1.99 -11.91 11.48
C GLU A 5 -3.41 -11.34 11.60
N GLU A 6 -3.56 -10.18 12.24
CA GLU A 6 -4.82 -9.44 12.30
C GLU A 6 -5.30 -9.04 10.90
N ILE A 7 -4.42 -8.47 10.06
CA ILE A 7 -4.78 -8.11 8.67
C ILE A 7 -5.20 -9.36 7.87
N ILE A 8 -4.47 -10.47 8.03
CA ILE A 8 -4.78 -11.73 7.35
C ILE A 8 -6.12 -12.31 7.83
N SER A 9 -6.47 -12.17 9.10
CA SER A 9 -7.71 -12.74 9.65
C SER A 9 -8.99 -12.18 9.04
N VAL A 10 -8.91 -11.02 8.39
CA VAL A 10 -10.04 -10.39 7.67
C VAL A 10 -10.24 -11.02 6.28
N LEU A 11 -9.27 -11.78 5.77
CA LEU A 11 -9.36 -12.43 4.46
C LEU A 11 -10.15 -13.74 4.58
N GLU A 12 -11.34 -13.80 3.98
CA GLU A 12 -12.16 -15.03 3.93
C GLU A 12 -11.43 -16.19 3.23
N ARG A 13 -10.61 -15.88 2.21
CA ARG A 13 -9.90 -16.85 1.37
C ARG A 13 -8.45 -16.45 1.16
N ALA A 14 -7.64 -16.58 2.21
CA ALA A 14 -6.25 -16.14 2.20
C ALA A 14 -5.39 -16.83 1.12
N GLU A 15 -5.73 -18.06 0.72
CA GLU A 15 -5.04 -18.83 -0.32
C GLU A 15 -5.12 -18.20 -1.72
N LYS A 16 -6.18 -17.42 -1.97
CA LYS A 16 -6.39 -16.71 -3.25
C LYS A 16 -5.61 -15.41 -3.35
N HIS A 17 -5.02 -14.95 -2.26
CA HIS A 17 -4.36 -13.66 -2.19
C HIS A 17 -2.82 -13.81 -2.22
N GLU A 18 -2.16 -12.75 -2.66
CA GLU A 18 -0.71 -12.61 -2.60
C GLU A 18 -0.39 -11.35 -1.78
N LEU A 19 0.38 -11.52 -0.71
CA LEU A 19 0.77 -10.44 0.17
C LEU A 19 2.12 -9.87 -0.22
N TYR A 20 2.21 -8.54 -0.30
CA TYR A 20 3.44 -7.83 -0.62
C TYR A 20 3.84 -6.94 0.55
N PHE A 21 5.03 -7.16 1.11
CA PHE A 21 5.49 -6.49 2.32
C PHE A 21 6.62 -5.51 2.04
N ASN A 22 6.53 -4.32 2.65
CA ASN A 22 7.67 -3.43 2.78
C ASN A 22 8.71 -4.00 3.77
N ASN A 23 9.93 -3.48 3.70
CA ASN A 23 11.09 -3.88 4.47
C ASN A 23 10.93 -3.82 6.00
N PHE A 24 9.95 -3.06 6.48
CA PHE A 24 9.65 -2.96 7.90
C PHE A 24 9.08 -4.28 8.43
N PHE A 25 8.15 -4.87 7.67
CA PHE A 25 7.42 -6.07 8.04
C PHE A 25 8.09 -7.36 7.59
N ALA A 26 8.80 -7.36 6.45
CA ALA A 26 9.32 -8.60 5.91
C ALA A 26 10.52 -9.15 6.70
N SER A 27 10.48 -10.45 6.97
CA SER A 27 11.59 -11.23 7.52
C SER A 27 11.45 -12.68 7.09
N TYR A 28 12.54 -13.44 7.14
CA TYR A 28 12.54 -14.87 6.82
C TYR A 28 11.50 -15.63 7.66
N ASN A 29 11.53 -15.46 8.99
CA ASN A 29 10.61 -16.14 9.91
C ASN A 29 9.14 -15.83 9.64
N ILE A 30 8.82 -14.62 9.16
CA ILE A 30 7.45 -14.26 8.81
C ILE A 30 7.01 -15.01 7.55
N LEU A 31 7.87 -15.08 6.52
CA LEU A 31 7.58 -15.80 5.28
C LEU A 31 7.41 -17.31 5.50
N GLU A 32 8.20 -17.89 6.39
CA GLU A 32 8.08 -19.30 6.77
C GLU A 32 6.75 -19.56 7.52
N LYS A 33 6.38 -18.69 8.47
CA LYS A 33 5.10 -18.82 9.20
C LYS A 33 3.88 -18.67 8.31
N VAL A 34 3.88 -17.72 7.39
CA VAL A 34 2.74 -17.54 6.45
C VAL A 34 2.70 -18.66 5.40
N SER A 35 3.84 -19.25 5.06
CA SER A 35 3.89 -20.45 4.23
C SER A 35 3.17 -21.63 4.90
N GLY A 36 3.37 -21.85 6.20
CA GLY A 36 2.63 -22.86 6.96
C GLY A 36 1.11 -22.64 7.02
N LYS A 37 0.64 -21.43 6.70
CA LYS A 37 -0.80 -21.08 6.57
C LYS A 37 -1.29 -21.10 5.12
N MET A 38 -0.47 -21.59 4.17
CA MET A 38 -0.77 -21.60 2.73
C MET A 38 -1.00 -20.21 2.11
N ILE A 39 -0.40 -19.17 2.71
CA ILE A 39 -0.54 -17.79 2.24
C ILE A 39 0.67 -17.41 1.43
N ARG A 40 0.44 -16.98 0.19
CA ARG A 40 1.50 -16.52 -0.71
C ARG A 40 1.95 -15.12 -0.31
N ALA A 41 3.25 -14.96 -0.07
CA ALA A 41 3.82 -13.71 0.38
C ALA A 41 5.20 -13.43 -0.22
N THR A 42 5.47 -12.15 -0.47
CA THR A 42 6.73 -11.63 -1.00
C THR A 42 7.07 -10.31 -0.31
N GLY A 43 8.34 -10.07 -0.02
CA GLY A 43 8.74 -8.81 0.61
C GLY A 43 10.20 -8.46 0.39
N THR A 44 10.52 -7.17 0.53
CA THR A 44 11.91 -6.72 0.60
C THR A 44 12.47 -6.96 2.00
N ILE A 45 13.65 -7.56 2.14
CA ILE A 45 14.27 -7.82 3.45
C ILE A 45 15.45 -6.86 3.65
N ARG A 46 15.51 -6.24 4.84
CA ARG A 46 16.67 -5.43 5.24
C ARG A 46 17.92 -6.30 5.36
N ASN A 47 19.07 -5.79 4.91
CA ASN A 47 20.34 -6.52 4.96
C ASN A 47 20.69 -7.05 6.37
N SER A 48 20.39 -6.29 7.42
CA SER A 48 20.59 -6.72 8.82
C SER A 48 19.84 -8.00 9.20
N ARG A 49 18.74 -8.32 8.51
CA ARG A 49 17.92 -9.52 8.73
C ARG A 49 18.34 -10.72 7.86
N THR A 50 19.34 -10.55 7.00
CA THR A 50 19.84 -11.61 6.09
C THR A 50 21.20 -12.17 6.51
N ARG A 51 21.77 -11.73 7.63
CA ARG A 51 23.13 -12.11 8.06
C ARG A 51 23.34 -13.61 8.29
N LYS A 52 22.28 -14.35 8.63
CA LYS A 52 22.32 -15.81 8.87
C LYS A 52 22.00 -16.64 7.62
N ILE A 53 21.67 -16.00 6.51
CA ILE A 53 21.29 -16.68 5.26
C ILE A 53 22.56 -16.80 4.42
N PRO A 54 22.90 -17.98 3.87
CA PRO A 54 24.12 -18.21 3.09
C PRO A 54 24.02 -17.62 1.67
N ILE A 55 23.68 -16.34 1.57
CA ILE A 55 23.55 -15.58 0.31
C ILE A 55 24.72 -14.61 0.16
N MET A 56 25.21 -14.40 -1.07
CA MET A 56 26.37 -13.55 -1.36
C MET A 56 26.25 -12.17 -0.70
N PRO A 57 27.25 -11.69 0.06
CA PRO A 57 27.21 -10.40 0.75
C PRO A 57 26.85 -9.22 -0.16
N VAL A 58 26.17 -8.22 0.39
CA VAL A 58 25.75 -7.02 -0.37
C VAL A 58 26.93 -6.33 -1.05
N ASP A 59 28.07 -6.25 -0.38
CA ASP A 59 29.27 -5.57 -0.91
C ASP A 59 29.90 -6.32 -2.09
N GLU A 60 29.78 -7.65 -2.13
CA GLU A 60 30.23 -8.45 -3.26
C GLU A 60 29.27 -8.33 -4.45
N VAL A 61 27.96 -8.41 -4.18
CA VAL A 61 26.93 -8.22 -5.22
C VAL A 61 27.03 -6.84 -5.85
N LYS A 62 27.30 -5.79 -5.05
CA LYS A 62 27.45 -4.40 -5.52
C LYS A 62 28.62 -4.24 -6.50
N LYS A 63 29.70 -5.03 -6.35
CA LYS A 63 30.87 -5.03 -7.24
C LYS A 63 30.61 -5.74 -8.57
N LYS A 64 29.57 -6.57 -8.66
CA LYS A 64 29.17 -7.24 -9.90
C LYS A 64 28.48 -6.27 -10.85
N TYR A 65 28.33 -6.69 -12.11
CA TYR A 65 27.63 -5.89 -13.12
C TYR A 65 26.16 -5.64 -12.75
N ARG A 66 25.61 -4.51 -13.19
CA ARG A 66 24.20 -4.16 -12.97
C ARG A 66 23.28 -5.17 -13.65
N GLY A 67 22.30 -5.67 -12.91
CA GLY A 67 21.42 -6.77 -13.32
C GLY A 67 21.86 -8.14 -12.82
N PHE A 68 23.05 -8.26 -12.23
CA PHE A 68 23.48 -9.48 -11.53
C PHE A 68 22.54 -9.77 -10.36
N PHE A 69 22.23 -11.04 -10.13
CA PHE A 69 21.57 -11.49 -8.92
C PHE A 69 22.19 -12.78 -8.40
N ASP A 70 22.12 -12.93 -7.09
CA ASP A 70 22.39 -14.17 -6.38
C ASP A 70 21.10 -14.65 -5.69
N HIS A 71 20.99 -15.95 -5.44
CA HIS A 71 19.82 -16.51 -4.79
C HIS A 71 20.11 -17.73 -3.93
N VAL A 72 19.26 -17.90 -2.93
CA VAL A 72 19.25 -19.06 -2.04
C VAL A 72 17.81 -19.50 -1.90
N CYS A 73 17.57 -20.80 -2.00
CA CYS A 73 16.27 -21.40 -1.72
C CYS A 73 16.46 -22.39 -0.58
N ASN A 74 15.88 -22.07 0.58
CA ASN A 74 15.54 -23.12 1.53
C ASN A 74 14.16 -23.63 1.12
N SER A 75 13.89 -24.92 1.23
CA SER A 75 12.67 -25.62 0.77
C SER A 75 11.35 -24.82 0.90
N THR A 76 11.22 -23.94 1.90
CA THR A 76 10.06 -23.08 2.15
C THR A 76 10.18 -21.64 1.62
N VAL A 77 11.38 -21.04 1.64
CA VAL A 77 11.57 -19.60 1.38
C VAL A 77 12.72 -19.39 0.39
N TYR A 78 12.39 -18.71 -0.70
CA TYR A 78 13.30 -18.27 -1.73
C TYR A 78 13.76 -16.84 -1.46
N VAL A 79 15.07 -16.61 -1.44
CA VAL A 79 15.71 -15.30 -1.22
C VAL A 79 16.53 -14.94 -2.45
N CYS A 80 16.32 -13.73 -2.97
CA CYS A 80 17.01 -13.18 -4.13
C CYS A 80 17.66 -11.85 -3.77
N ARG A 81 18.94 -11.69 -4.10
CA ARG A 81 19.66 -10.42 -3.99
C ARG A 81 20.02 -9.93 -5.38
N TRP A 82 19.49 -8.77 -5.77
CA TRP A 82 19.62 -8.22 -7.12
C TRP A 82 20.33 -6.87 -7.09
N ASN A 83 21.29 -6.68 -8.00
CA ASN A 83 22.05 -5.45 -8.15
C ASN A 83 21.44 -4.53 -9.22
N ASP A 84 20.91 -3.38 -8.81
CA ASP A 84 20.44 -2.34 -9.74
C ASP A 84 21.20 -1.02 -9.49
N ASN A 85 20.50 0.12 -9.25
CA ASN A 85 21.14 1.33 -8.73
C ASN A 85 21.63 1.12 -7.28
N ALA A 86 20.91 0.28 -6.54
CA ALA A 86 21.28 -0.20 -5.23
C ALA A 86 21.00 -1.70 -5.18
N VAL A 87 21.70 -2.41 -4.29
CA VAL A 87 21.45 -3.84 -4.06
C VAL A 87 20.19 -4.00 -3.23
N VAL A 88 19.22 -4.75 -3.76
CA VAL A 88 17.95 -5.06 -3.09
C VAL A 88 17.91 -6.54 -2.78
N THR A 89 17.45 -6.88 -1.57
CA THR A 89 17.17 -8.27 -1.20
C THR A 89 15.66 -8.47 -1.09
N LEU A 90 15.12 -9.42 -1.84
CA LEU A 90 13.74 -9.86 -1.79
C LEU A 90 13.67 -11.29 -1.29
N ALA A 91 12.57 -11.63 -0.64
CA ALA A 91 12.26 -13.01 -0.32
C ALA A 91 10.79 -13.30 -0.57
N SER A 92 10.51 -14.53 -0.96
CA SER A 92 9.17 -15.03 -1.25
C SER A 92 9.06 -16.48 -0.85
N ASN A 93 7.85 -16.93 -0.53
CA ASN A 93 7.55 -18.35 -0.32
C ASN A 93 6.89 -19.04 -1.52
N HIS A 94 6.68 -18.30 -2.63
CA HIS A 94 6.00 -18.83 -3.82
C HIS A 94 6.59 -18.34 -5.14
N LEU A 95 7.38 -17.26 -5.14
CA LEU A 95 8.06 -16.74 -6.32
C LEU A 95 9.54 -17.10 -6.29
N THR A 96 10.10 -17.27 -7.49
CA THR A 96 11.53 -17.48 -7.70
C THR A 96 12.08 -16.42 -8.67
N HIS A 97 13.33 -16.59 -9.12
CA HIS A 97 13.90 -15.75 -10.15
C HIS A 97 13.38 -16.04 -11.57
N HIS A 98 12.73 -17.18 -11.79
CA HIS A 98 12.24 -17.60 -13.10
C HIS A 98 10.78 -17.20 -13.34
N PRO A 99 10.42 -16.85 -14.60
CA PRO A 99 11.31 -16.65 -15.74
C PRO A 99 12.16 -15.38 -15.60
N ILE A 100 13.39 -15.41 -16.11
CA ILE A 100 14.26 -14.23 -16.09
C ILE A 100 13.85 -13.28 -17.21
N GLY A 101 13.32 -12.12 -16.84
CA GLY A 101 12.97 -11.06 -17.77
C GLY A 101 14.11 -10.09 -18.04
N SER A 102 13.79 -9.06 -18.82
CA SER A 102 14.67 -7.91 -19.03
C SER A 102 13.89 -6.61 -18.90
N VAL A 103 14.51 -5.58 -18.34
CA VAL A 103 13.91 -4.25 -18.21
C VAL A 103 14.87 -3.19 -18.73
N GLN A 104 14.33 -2.18 -19.42
CA GLN A 104 15.09 -1.00 -19.83
C GLN A 104 15.20 -0.05 -18.63
N ARG A 105 16.43 0.26 -18.22
CA ARG A 105 16.70 1.22 -17.14
C ARG A 105 17.69 2.27 -17.61
N TYR A 106 17.46 3.51 -17.19
CA TYR A 106 18.44 4.57 -17.42
C TYR A 106 19.70 4.30 -16.58
N SER A 107 20.86 4.31 -17.24
CA SER A 107 22.15 4.24 -16.58
C SER A 107 22.76 5.64 -16.53
N GLN A 108 22.97 6.17 -15.32
CA GLN A 108 23.63 7.46 -15.13
C GLN A 108 25.08 7.43 -15.62
N SER A 109 25.80 6.31 -15.44
CA SER A 109 27.19 6.18 -15.88
C SER A 109 27.34 6.20 -17.40
N GLN A 110 26.38 5.62 -18.13
CA GLN A 110 26.41 5.53 -19.59
C GLN A 110 25.52 6.59 -20.28
N LYS A 111 24.79 7.40 -19.50
CA LYS A 111 23.80 8.40 -19.94
C LYS A 111 22.77 7.87 -20.96
N LYS A 112 22.49 6.56 -20.93
CA LYS A 112 21.58 5.89 -21.88
C LYS A 112 20.73 4.82 -21.19
N HIS A 113 19.66 4.41 -21.85
CA HIS A 113 18.89 3.24 -21.45
C HIS A 113 19.68 1.97 -21.74
N VAL A 114 19.82 1.12 -20.72
CA VAL A 114 20.46 -0.18 -20.79
C VAL A 114 19.45 -1.27 -20.45
N LYS A 115 19.52 -2.36 -21.20
CA LYS A 115 18.70 -3.55 -20.96
C LYS A 115 19.38 -4.40 -19.89
N ILE A 116 18.76 -4.49 -18.71
CA ILE A 116 19.27 -5.28 -17.59
C ILE A 116 18.42 -6.52 -17.37
N ARG A 117 19.03 -7.61 -16.90
CA ARG A 117 18.31 -8.83 -16.49
C ARG A 117 17.55 -8.53 -15.19
N MET A 118 16.28 -8.92 -15.16
CA MET A 118 15.40 -8.71 -14.01
C MET A 118 14.74 -10.04 -13.62
N PRO A 119 15.02 -10.56 -12.41
CA PRO A 119 14.33 -11.73 -11.86
C PRO A 119 12.81 -11.52 -11.75
N GLU A 120 12.04 -12.58 -11.94
CA GLU A 120 10.57 -12.53 -11.84
C GLU A 120 10.08 -12.01 -10.48
N ILE A 121 10.68 -12.46 -9.38
CA ILE A 121 10.38 -11.97 -8.03
C ILE A 121 10.49 -10.44 -7.92
N VAL A 122 11.48 -9.82 -8.57
CA VAL A 122 11.67 -8.36 -8.59
C VAL A 122 10.54 -7.71 -9.39
N ARG A 123 10.19 -8.29 -10.55
CA ARG A 123 9.12 -7.79 -11.42
C ARG A 123 7.79 -7.78 -10.69
N ARG A 124 7.40 -8.94 -10.15
CA ARG A 124 6.15 -9.13 -9.40
C ARG A 124 6.05 -8.20 -8.21
N TYR A 125 7.14 -8.09 -7.44
CA TYR A 125 7.19 -7.16 -6.33
C TYR A 125 6.95 -5.72 -6.80
N ASN A 126 7.65 -5.25 -7.83
CA ASN A 126 7.49 -3.86 -8.30
C ASN A 126 6.11 -3.58 -8.90
N THR A 127 5.44 -4.56 -9.50
CA THR A 127 4.09 -4.39 -10.04
C THR A 127 3.03 -4.35 -8.95
N SER A 128 3.17 -5.17 -7.92
CA SER A 128 2.18 -5.27 -6.83
C SER A 128 2.45 -4.30 -5.67
N MET A 129 3.71 -3.91 -5.48
CA MET A 129 4.10 -2.88 -4.54
C MET A 129 3.62 -1.53 -5.06
N GLY A 130 2.84 -0.81 -4.25
CA GLY A 130 2.31 0.52 -4.61
C GLY A 130 0.82 0.68 -4.38
N GLY A 131 0.06 -0.40 -4.10
CA GLY A 131 -1.36 -0.29 -3.77
C GLY A 131 -1.63 0.66 -2.60
N VAL A 132 -0.80 0.60 -1.55
CA VAL A 132 -0.88 1.50 -0.39
C VAL A 132 -0.51 2.94 -0.79
N ASP A 133 0.56 3.14 -1.56
CA ASP A 133 0.97 4.48 -2.00
C ASP A 133 -0.08 5.14 -2.93
N ILE A 134 -0.76 4.34 -3.75
CA ILE A 134 -1.89 4.78 -4.57
C ILE A 134 -3.03 5.24 -3.69
N LEU A 135 -3.39 4.46 -2.67
CA LEU A 135 -4.42 4.85 -1.70
C LEU A 135 -4.05 6.15 -0.99
N ASP A 136 -2.83 6.27 -0.49
CA ASP A 136 -2.32 7.48 0.18
C ASP A 136 -2.37 8.70 -0.74
N LYS A 137 -1.99 8.52 -2.01
CA LYS A 137 -2.11 9.57 -3.04
C LYS A 137 -3.57 9.99 -3.23
N LEU A 138 -4.50 9.05 -3.36
CA LEU A 138 -5.93 9.33 -3.54
C LEU A 138 -6.51 10.05 -2.31
N LEU A 139 -6.14 9.62 -1.11
CA LEU A 139 -6.54 10.27 0.15
C LEU A 139 -5.98 11.69 0.24
N SER A 140 -4.71 11.89 -0.12
CA SER A 140 -4.06 13.20 -0.06
C SER A 140 -4.63 14.19 -1.09
N SER A 141 -5.12 13.69 -2.23
CA SER A 141 -5.65 14.52 -3.34
C SER A 141 -6.77 15.45 -2.89
N TYR A 142 -7.66 14.95 -2.03
CA TYR A 142 -8.84 15.66 -1.53
C TYR A 142 -8.96 15.54 -0.01
N ARG A 143 -7.83 15.63 0.69
CA ARG A 143 -7.79 15.55 2.15
C ARG A 143 -8.64 16.66 2.78
N PRO A 144 -9.62 16.33 3.64
CA PRO A 144 -10.40 17.34 4.37
C PRO A 144 -9.48 18.22 5.23
N ARG A 145 -9.57 19.55 5.06
CA ARG A 145 -8.79 20.54 5.82
C ARG A 145 -9.67 21.20 6.87
N LEU A 146 -10.10 20.43 7.86
CA LEU A 146 -10.88 20.94 8.99
C LEU A 146 -10.00 20.96 10.24
N ARG A 147 -9.66 22.16 10.71
CA ARG A 147 -8.83 22.33 11.91
C ARG A 147 -9.69 22.14 13.16
N SER A 148 -9.32 21.18 14.00
CA SER A 148 -9.97 20.93 15.29
C SER A 148 -8.92 20.74 16.38
N LYS A 149 -9.23 21.16 17.61
CA LYS A 149 -8.39 20.88 18.79
C LYS A 149 -8.52 19.43 19.27
N LYS A 150 -9.56 18.70 18.82
CA LYS A 150 -9.83 17.32 19.22
C LYS A 150 -9.05 16.35 18.33
N TRP A 151 -8.16 15.56 18.93
CA TRP A 151 -7.28 14.63 18.19
C TRP A 151 -8.06 13.61 17.35
N TRP A 152 -9.22 13.14 17.83
CA TRP A 152 -10.06 12.15 17.14
C TRP A 152 -10.69 12.69 15.85
N TRP A 153 -10.78 14.03 15.70
CA TRP A 153 -11.34 14.64 14.49
C TRP A 153 -10.52 14.29 13.24
N ASN A 154 -9.20 14.16 13.39
CA ASN A 154 -8.32 13.74 12.31
C ASN A 154 -8.60 12.30 11.88
N LEU A 155 -8.91 11.41 12.83
CA LEU A 155 -9.28 10.02 12.52
C LEU A 155 -10.63 9.96 11.81
N PHE A 156 -11.64 10.66 12.33
CA PHE A 156 -12.98 10.69 11.75
C PHE A 156 -12.98 11.25 10.32
N SER A 157 -12.35 12.42 10.11
CA SER A 157 -12.27 13.04 8.78
C SER A 157 -11.48 12.19 7.78
N ASN A 158 -10.43 11.50 8.23
CA ASN A 158 -9.68 10.56 7.38
C ASN A 158 -10.50 9.30 7.05
N ALA A 159 -11.27 8.77 8.00
CA ALA A 159 -12.15 7.63 7.77
C ALA A 159 -13.26 7.95 6.76
N LEU A 160 -13.88 9.14 6.86
CA LEU A 160 -14.83 9.61 5.85
C LEU A 160 -14.17 9.74 4.48
N ASN A 161 -12.97 10.34 4.42
CA ASN A 161 -12.23 10.47 3.16
C ASN A 161 -11.90 9.11 2.53
N LEU A 162 -11.58 8.11 3.35
CA LEU A 162 -11.37 6.73 2.92
C LEU A 162 -12.65 6.10 2.37
N ALA A 163 -13.80 6.31 3.03
CA ALA A 163 -15.09 5.85 2.53
C ALA A 163 -15.42 6.45 1.15
N PHE A 164 -15.15 7.74 0.93
CA PHE A 164 -15.30 8.37 -0.39
C PHE A 164 -14.42 7.73 -1.46
N VAL A 165 -13.15 7.46 -1.15
CA VAL A 165 -12.23 6.82 -2.09
C VAL A 165 -12.66 5.39 -2.41
N ALA A 166 -13.10 4.63 -1.41
CA ALA A 166 -13.61 3.27 -1.59
C ALA A 166 -14.89 3.25 -2.44
N ALA A 167 -15.84 4.15 -2.17
CA ALA A 167 -17.06 4.29 -2.98
C ALA A 167 -16.75 4.69 -4.43
N TRP A 168 -15.79 5.58 -4.64
CA TRP A 168 -15.33 5.95 -5.99
C TRP A 168 -14.65 4.79 -6.72
N GLN A 169 -13.84 3.99 -6.03
CA GLN A 169 -13.24 2.78 -6.61
C GLN A 169 -14.33 1.80 -7.03
N LEU A 170 -15.34 1.57 -6.19
CA LEU A 170 -16.49 0.73 -6.54
C LEU A 170 -17.25 1.28 -7.75
N HIS A 171 -17.51 2.59 -7.80
CA HIS A 171 -18.13 3.24 -8.95
C HIS A 171 -17.33 3.00 -10.23
N ARG A 172 -16.00 3.13 -10.18
CA ARG A 172 -15.12 2.88 -11.32
C ARG A 172 -15.15 1.44 -11.79
N GLU A 173 -15.21 0.48 -10.86
CA GLU A 173 -15.31 -0.94 -11.18
C GLU A 173 -16.64 -1.26 -11.88
N LEU A 174 -17.75 -0.68 -11.42
CA LEU A 174 -19.08 -0.89 -12.01
C LEU A 174 -19.27 -0.22 -13.38
N HIS A 175 -18.53 0.87 -13.66
CA HIS A 175 -18.66 1.63 -14.91
C HIS A 175 -17.45 1.46 -15.84
N LYS A 176 -16.67 0.37 -15.71
CA LYS A 176 -15.46 0.12 -16.53
C LYS A 176 -15.74 0.17 -18.04
N ASP A 177 -16.90 -0.31 -18.46
CA ASP A 177 -17.28 -0.43 -19.88
C ASP A 177 -18.17 0.73 -20.37
N SER A 178 -18.41 1.73 -19.51
CA SER A 178 -19.28 2.86 -19.84
C SER A 178 -18.49 4.16 -19.86
N SER A 179 -18.79 5.04 -20.81
CA SER A 179 -18.28 6.41 -20.86
C SER A 179 -18.77 7.30 -19.70
N THR A 180 -19.60 6.75 -18.80
CA THR A 180 -20.18 7.43 -17.63
C THR A 180 -19.29 7.40 -16.39
N ALA A 181 -18.11 6.77 -16.45
CA ALA A 181 -17.18 6.72 -15.33
C ALA A 181 -16.71 8.12 -14.90
N LEU A 182 -17.20 8.60 -13.76
CA LEU A 182 -16.86 9.91 -13.21
C LEU A 182 -15.40 9.98 -12.71
N SER A 183 -14.78 11.13 -12.91
CA SER A 183 -13.51 11.46 -12.28
C SER A 183 -13.65 11.51 -10.76
N HIS A 184 -12.55 11.39 -10.01
CA HIS A 184 -12.61 11.44 -8.55
C HIS A 184 -13.21 12.76 -8.03
N LEU A 185 -12.96 13.88 -8.72
CA LEU A 185 -13.53 15.17 -8.38
C LEU A 185 -15.04 15.21 -8.64
N ASP A 186 -15.45 14.76 -9.83
CA ASP A 186 -16.85 14.85 -10.25
C ASP A 186 -17.72 13.91 -9.42
N PHE A 187 -17.22 12.72 -9.11
CA PHE A 187 -17.88 11.81 -8.17
C PHE A 187 -18.09 12.45 -6.80
N ARG A 188 -17.08 13.13 -6.25
CA ARG A 188 -17.23 13.83 -4.96
C ARG A 188 -18.24 14.96 -5.03
N ARG A 189 -18.23 15.74 -6.12
CA ARG A 189 -19.19 16.83 -6.34
C ARG A 189 -20.61 16.29 -6.40
N ASP A 190 -20.83 15.25 -7.19
CA ASP A 190 -22.14 14.61 -7.34
C ASP A 190 -22.68 14.10 -6.00
N VAL A 191 -21.90 13.29 -5.26
CA VAL A 191 -22.29 12.82 -3.92
C VAL A 191 -22.58 13.98 -2.97
N THR A 192 -21.76 15.03 -2.98
CA THR A 192 -21.98 16.22 -2.13
C THR A 192 -23.28 16.94 -2.51
N THR A 193 -23.55 17.13 -3.80
CA THR A 193 -24.78 17.75 -4.28
C THR A 193 -26.00 16.92 -3.90
N GLN A 194 -25.94 15.59 -4.01
CA GLN A 194 -27.03 14.72 -3.59
C GLN A 194 -27.27 14.79 -2.08
N LEU A 195 -26.20 14.78 -1.26
CA LEU A 195 -26.31 14.92 0.20
C LEU A 195 -26.90 16.28 0.61
N LEU A 196 -26.62 17.36 -0.11
CA LEU A 196 -27.19 18.69 0.15
C LEU A 196 -28.66 18.79 -0.30
N ARG A 197 -29.04 18.09 -1.37
CA ARG A 197 -30.42 18.03 -1.88
C ARG A 197 -31.31 17.11 -1.06
N ALA A 198 -30.73 16.08 -0.45
CA ALA A 198 -31.40 15.24 0.52
C ALA A 198 -31.82 16.12 1.70
N LYS A 199 -33.10 16.53 1.73
CA LYS A 199 -33.64 17.32 2.85
C LYS A 199 -33.32 16.59 4.15
N PRO A 200 -32.76 17.26 5.16
CA PRO A 200 -32.53 16.62 6.43
C PRO A 200 -33.90 16.25 7.03
N HIS A 201 -34.18 14.96 7.20
CA HIS A 201 -35.16 14.49 8.19
C HIS A 201 -34.65 14.68 9.63
N LEU A 202 -33.74 15.62 9.85
CA LEU A 202 -33.23 15.96 11.16
C LEU A 202 -34.23 16.93 11.81
N THR A 203 -35.07 16.39 12.67
CA THR A 203 -35.65 17.14 13.78
C THR A 203 -34.48 17.77 14.52
N ILE A 204 -34.27 19.07 14.35
CA ILE A 204 -33.26 19.82 15.08
C ILE A 204 -33.71 19.80 16.54
N TRP A 205 -33.20 18.85 17.32
CA TRP A 205 -33.20 18.99 18.76
C TRP A 205 -32.24 20.12 19.08
N THR A 206 -32.78 21.32 19.22
CA THR A 206 -32.04 22.43 19.80
C THR A 206 -31.58 21.96 21.18
N GLY A 207 -30.28 21.71 21.35
CA GLY A 207 -29.67 21.57 22.67
C GLY A 207 -30.03 22.78 23.53
N ARG A 208 -29.99 22.63 24.86
CA ARG A 208 -30.39 23.67 25.82
C ARG A 208 -29.83 25.02 25.39
N ARG A 209 -30.72 25.96 25.08
CA ARG A 209 -30.38 27.38 24.93
C ARG A 209 -29.62 27.78 26.20
N ALA A 210 -28.36 28.18 26.06
CA ALA A 210 -27.71 28.94 27.10
C ALA A 210 -28.53 30.23 27.24
N HIS A 211 -29.26 30.38 28.34
CA HIS A 211 -29.84 31.67 28.68
C HIS A 211 -28.68 32.66 28.85
N PRO A 212 -28.76 33.86 28.23
CA PRO A 212 -27.80 34.90 28.56
C PRO A 212 -27.94 35.24 30.05
N PRO A 213 -26.83 35.55 30.74
CA PRO A 213 -26.88 35.96 32.14
C PRO A 213 -27.79 37.18 32.32
N GLU A 214 -28.51 37.21 33.44
CA GLU A 214 -29.63 38.11 33.75
C GLU A 214 -29.23 39.59 33.91
N THR A 215 -27.95 39.92 33.69
CA THR A 215 -27.36 41.26 33.86
C THR A 215 -27.55 42.21 32.67
N LEU A 216 -28.40 41.86 31.69
CA LEU A 216 -28.72 42.72 30.54
C LEU A 216 -30.23 42.99 30.37
N ARG A 217 -31.02 42.88 31.44
CA ARG A 217 -32.37 43.45 31.46
C ARG A 217 -32.28 44.92 31.89
N ILE A 218 -32.24 45.80 30.90
CA ILE A 218 -32.36 47.26 31.09
C ILE A 218 -33.83 47.53 31.46
N THR A 219 -34.02 48.19 32.60
CA THR A 219 -35.28 48.86 33.00
C THR A 219 -35.59 50.04 32.10
#